data_AF-A0A0U3GGQ0-F1
#
_entry.id   AF-A0A0U3GGQ0-F1
#
_cell.length_a   1.000
_cell.length_b   1.000
_cell.length_c   1.000
_cell.angle_alpha   90.00
_cell.angle_beta   90.00
_cell.angle_gamma   90.00
#
_symmetry.space_group_name_H-M   'P 1'
#
loop_
_entity.id
_entity.type
_entity.pdbx_description
1 polymer ?
#
loop_
_entity_poly.entity_id
_entity_poly.type
_entity_poly.pdbx_seq_one_letter_code
_entity_poly.pdbx_strand_id
1 'polypeptide(L)'
;MPDLQCPAVAVLLDDDGPAPPWLERLRVAERFTAREAGQVSALVEDGADLFRGETFVVAAPAAEIAAALRRRGMAGAAPVVVEVDSSGWRRVPAP
;
A
#
# COMPACT_ATOMS: atom_id res chain seq x y z
N MET A 1 14.62 -16.82 16.89
CA MET A 1 15.16 -16.14 15.70
C MET A 1 14.05 -15.25 15.19
N PRO A 2 14.20 -13.92 15.13
CA PRO A 2 13.19 -13.12 14.46
C PRO A 2 13.19 -13.52 12.99
N ASP A 3 12.02 -13.92 12.50
CA ASP A 3 11.81 -14.29 11.11
C ASP A 3 12.31 -13.14 10.22
N LEU A 4 13.14 -13.48 9.23
CA LEU A 4 13.73 -12.58 8.24
C LEU A 4 12.69 -12.07 7.23
N GLN A 5 11.46 -11.84 7.66
CA GLN A 5 10.41 -11.28 6.82
C GLN A 5 10.55 -9.76 6.88
N CYS A 6 11.37 -9.23 5.98
CA CYS A 6 11.35 -7.79 5.71
C CYS A 6 9.97 -7.46 5.12
N PRO A 7 9.09 -6.75 5.86
CA PRO A 7 7.79 -6.36 5.32
C PRO A 7 8.02 -5.44 4.12
N ALA A 8 7.15 -5.53 3.12
CA ALA A 8 7.10 -4.54 2.07
C ALA A 8 6.21 -3.37 2.52
N VAL A 9 6.50 -2.17 2.04
CA VAL A 9 5.71 -0.97 2.35
C VAL A 9 4.91 -0.58 1.11
N ALA A 10 3.59 -0.74 1.18
CA ALA A 10 2.66 -0.28 0.16
C ALA A 10 2.09 1.09 0.55
N VAL A 11 2.26 2.09 -0.32
CA VAL A 11 1.59 3.39 -0.18
C VAL A 11 0.38 3.42 -1.11
N LEU A 12 -0.81 3.46 -0.53
CA LEU A 12 -2.06 3.58 -1.29
C LEU A 12 -2.39 5.06 -1.46
N LEU A 13 -2.50 5.50 -2.71
CA LEU A 13 -2.74 6.90 -3.08
C LEU A 13 -3.98 7.03 -3.95
N ASP A 14 -4.72 8.10 -3.73
CA ASP A 14 -5.79 8.48 -4.66
C ASP A 14 -5.18 8.87 -6.01
N ASP A 15 -5.71 8.35 -7.12
CA ASP A 15 -5.17 8.62 -8.45
C ASP A 15 -5.52 10.01 -8.98
N ASP A 16 -6.63 10.59 -8.50
CA ASP A 16 -7.06 11.96 -8.78
C ASP A 16 -6.56 12.98 -7.73
N GLY A 17 -5.95 12.50 -6.63
CA GLY A 17 -5.50 13.33 -5.52
C GLY A 17 -4.06 13.84 -5.67
N PRO A 18 -3.70 14.98 -5.04
CA PRO A 18 -2.31 15.40 -4.98
C PRO A 18 -1.48 14.38 -4.18
N ALA A 19 -0.33 14.00 -4.73
CA ALA A 19 0.62 13.18 -3.99
C ALA A 19 1.10 13.93 -2.73
N PRO A 20 1.17 13.26 -1.56
CA PRO A 20 1.61 13.92 -0.35
C PRO A 20 3.11 14.24 -0.41
N PRO A 21 3.56 15.37 0.15
CA PRO A 21 4.94 15.85 0.01
C PRO A 21 5.98 14.92 0.66
N TRP A 22 5.59 14.14 1.66
CA TRP A 22 6.48 13.13 2.26
C TRP A 22 6.78 11.96 1.32
N LEU A 23 5.94 11.70 0.31
CA LEU A 23 6.18 10.63 -0.66
C LEU A 23 7.43 10.89 -1.49
N GLU A 24 7.73 12.15 -1.80
CA GLU A 24 8.94 12.54 -2.54
C GLU A 24 10.22 12.22 -1.76
N ARG A 25 10.11 12.04 -0.45
CA ARG A 25 11.24 11.68 0.44
C ARG A 25 11.48 10.18 0.51
N LEU A 26 10.57 9.37 -0.05
CA LEU A 26 10.65 7.91 -0.04
C LEU A 26 11.28 7.37 -1.30
N ARG A 27 12.10 6.33 -1.14
CA ARG A 27 12.62 5.55 -2.26
C ARG A 27 11.55 4.58 -2.72
N VAL A 28 10.72 5.03 -3.67
CA VAL A 28 9.70 4.21 -4.31
C VAL A 28 10.36 3.36 -5.39
N ALA A 29 10.32 2.03 -5.22
CA ALA A 29 10.82 1.06 -6.19
C ALA A 29 9.94 1.03 -7.44
N GLU A 30 8.62 0.96 -7.26
CA GLU A 30 7.67 0.91 -8.38
C GLU A 30 6.32 1.56 -8.02
N ARG A 31 5.58 1.98 -9.07
CA ARG A 31 4.24 2.55 -8.96
C ARG A 31 3.27 1.79 -9.86
N PHE A 32 2.19 1.33 -9.26
CA PHE A 32 1.10 0.64 -9.94
C PHE A 32 -0.17 1.47 -9.94
N THR A 33 -1.05 1.21 -10.90
CA THR A 33 -2.40 1.78 -10.95
C THR A 33 -3.44 0.68 -10.91
N ALA A 34 -4.46 0.85 -10.07
CA ALA A 34 -5.62 -0.02 -10.01
C ALA A 34 -6.92 0.77 -10.22
N ARG A 35 -7.94 0.10 -10.75
CA ARG A 35 -9.27 0.69 -10.97
C ARG A 35 -10.36 0.09 -10.09
N GLU A 36 -10.06 -1.02 -9.41
CA GLU A 36 -11.02 -1.77 -8.61
C GLU A 36 -10.37 -2.23 -7.30
N ALA A 37 -11.16 -2.32 -6.23
CA ALA A 37 -10.69 -2.72 -4.89
C ALA A 37 -10.06 -4.12 -4.86
N GLY A 38 -10.52 -5.02 -5.72
CA GLY A 38 -9.91 -6.35 -5.89
C GLY A 38 -8.51 -6.26 -6.47
N GLN A 39 -8.32 -5.40 -7.48
CA GLN A 39 -7.03 -5.16 -8.11
C GLN A 39 -6.06 -4.44 -7.16
N VAL A 40 -6.55 -3.48 -6.35
CA VAL A 40 -5.74 -2.88 -5.27
C VAL A 40 -5.22 -3.97 -4.33
N SER A 41 -6.09 -4.90 -3.92
CA SER A 41 -5.69 -5.97 -3.02
C SER A 41 -4.63 -6.89 -3.65
N ALA A 42 -4.85 -7.30 -4.91
CA ALA A 42 -3.92 -8.16 -5.64
C ALA A 42 -2.55 -7.49 -5.83
N LEU A 43 -2.51 -6.23 -6.28
CA LEU A 43 -1.25 -5.50 -6.48
C LEU A 43 -0.46 -5.30 -5.19
N VAL A 44 -1.16 -5.11 -4.06
CA VAL A 44 -0.52 -4.98 -2.76
C VAL A 44 0.06 -6.32 -2.29
N GLU A 45 -0.63 -7.44 -2.53
CA GLU A 45 -0.12 -8.78 -2.19
C GLU A 45 1.03 -9.21 -3.11
N ASP A 46 0.85 -9.09 -4.42
CA ASP A 46 1.89 -9.41 -5.41
C ASP A 46 3.13 -8.51 -5.21
N GLY A 47 2.90 -7.21 -4.97
CA GLY A 47 3.96 -6.25 -4.67
C GLY A 47 4.68 -6.57 -3.37
N ALA A 48 3.99 -7.09 -2.36
CA ALA A 48 4.63 -7.46 -1.11
C ALA A 48 5.63 -8.61 -1.27
N ASP A 49 5.34 -9.54 -2.17
CA ASP A 49 6.24 -10.64 -2.49
C ASP A 49 7.46 -10.19 -3.30
N LEU A 50 7.27 -9.23 -4.21
CA LEU A 50 8.33 -8.72 -5.10
C LEU A 50 9.24 -7.66 -4.45
N PHE A 51 8.68 -6.78 -3.62
CA PHE A 51 9.36 -5.61 -3.06
C PHE A 51 9.63 -5.75 -1.55
N ARG A 52 10.05 -6.94 -1.10
CA ARG A 52 10.33 -7.22 0.31
C ARG A 52 11.40 -6.27 0.86
N GLY A 53 11.06 -5.51 1.90
CA GLY A 53 11.93 -4.49 2.48
C GLY A 53 12.04 -3.19 1.67
N GLU A 54 11.26 -3.05 0.60
CA GLU A 54 11.20 -1.85 -0.24
C GLU A 54 9.82 -1.18 -0.15
N THR A 55 9.72 0.02 -0.71
CA THR A 55 8.47 0.78 -0.78
C THR A 55 7.95 0.81 -2.21
N PHE A 56 6.67 0.53 -2.40
CA PHE A 56 5.99 0.68 -3.69
C PHE A 56 4.67 1.45 -3.50
N VAL A 57 4.12 1.96 -4.60
CA VAL A 57 2.88 2.76 -4.59
C VAL A 57 1.81 2.03 -5.38
N VAL A 58 0.58 2.06 -4.87
CA VAL A 58 -0.62 1.67 -5.62
C VAL A 58 -1.56 2.87 -5.66
N ALA A 59 -1.69 3.46 -6.84
CA ALA A 59 -2.63 4.54 -7.12
C ALA A 59 -3.97 3.96 -7.56
N ALA A 60 -5.07 4.38 -6.95
CA ALA A 60 -6.41 3.95 -7.31
C ALA A 60 -7.45 4.95 -6.80
N PRO A 61 -8.68 4.94 -7.33
CA PRO A 61 -9.72 5.83 -6.83
C PRO A 61 -9.92 5.65 -5.32
N ALA A 62 -10.04 6.76 -4.57
CA ALA A 62 -10.18 6.73 -3.11
C ALA A 62 -11.27 5.78 -2.60
N ALA A 63 -12.38 5.65 -3.34
CA ALA A 63 -13.47 4.73 -3.01
C ALA A 63 -13.03 3.26 -3.04
N GLU A 64 -12.21 2.89 -4.03
CA GLU A 64 -11.69 1.54 -4.21
C GLU A 64 -10.62 1.20 -3.16
N ILE A 65 -9.77 2.18 -2.81
CA ILE A 65 -8.82 2.05 -1.70
C ILE A 65 -9.56 1.83 -0.39
N ALA A 66 -10.57 2.64 -0.10
CA ALA A 66 -11.37 2.49 1.10
C ALA A 66 -12.11 1.14 1.14
N ALA A 67 -12.61 0.67 -0.01
CA ALA A 67 -13.24 -0.65 -0.12
C ALA A 67 -12.23 -1.80 0.10
N ALA A 68 -11.02 -1.71 -0.43
CA ALA A 68 -9.96 -2.68 -0.22
C ALA A 68 -9.55 -2.76 1.26
N LEU A 69 -9.36 -1.61 1.92
CA LEU A 69 -9.07 -1.55 3.36
C LEU A 69 -10.19 -2.16 4.20
N ARG A 70 -11.45 -1.83 3.89
CA ARG A 70 -12.61 -2.37 4.62
C ARG A 70 -12.71 -3.89 4.53
N ARG A 71 -12.41 -4.48 3.37
CA ARG A 71 -12.36 -5.95 3.20
C ARG A 71 -11.32 -6.62 4.09
N ARG A 72 -10.31 -5.87 4.53
CA ARG A 72 -9.26 -6.30 5.47
C ARG A 72 -9.53 -5.88 6.92
N GLY A 73 -10.74 -5.39 7.22
CA GLY A 73 -11.11 -4.92 8.56
C GLY A 73 -10.45 -3.61 8.96
N MET A 74 -9.86 -2.88 8.01
CA MET A 74 -9.20 -1.59 8.26
C MET A 74 -10.10 -0.42 7.88
N ALA A 75 -10.08 0.62 8.70
CA ALA A 75 -10.69 1.90 8.39
C ALA A 75 -9.61 2.89 7.92
N GLY A 76 -9.90 3.61 6.84
CA GLY A 76 -9.00 4.63 6.31
C GLY A 76 -9.44 5.16 4.96
N ALA A 77 -8.78 6.22 4.55
CA ALA A 77 -8.84 6.80 3.21
C ALA A 77 -7.40 7.07 2.75
N ALA A 78 -7.21 7.19 1.44
CA ALA A 78 -5.93 7.59 0.88
C ALA A 78 -5.58 9.05 1.28
N PRO A 79 -4.29 9.38 1.44
CA PRO A 79 -3.14 8.48 1.37
C PRO A 79 -3.01 7.61 2.63
N VAL A 80 -2.67 6.33 2.47
CA VAL A 80 -2.38 5.42 3.59
C VAL A 80 -1.13 4.60 3.33
N VAL A 81 -0.33 4.38 4.36
CA VAL A 81 0.85 3.51 4.33
C VAL A 81 0.51 2.21 5.02
N VAL A 82 0.80 1.10 4.35
CA VAL A 82 0.50 -0.25 4.81
C VAL A 82 1.78 -1.08 4.70
N GLU A 83 2.21 -1.65 5.81
CA GLU A 83 3.17 -2.75 5.82
C GLU A 83 2.45 -4.05 5.47
N VAL A 84 3.07 -4.85 4.62
CA VAL A 84 2.51 -6.12 4.16
C VAL A 84 3.55 -7.21 4.35
N ASP A 85 3.18 -8.24 5.11
CA ASP A 85 3.96 -9.44 5.36
C ASP A 85 3.06 -10.68 5.39
N SER A 86 3.60 -11.84 5.79
CA SER A 86 2.82 -13.09 5.85
C SER A 86 1.67 -13.08 6.86
N SER A 87 1.66 -12.14 7.80
CA SER A 87 0.59 -11.90 8.78
C SER A 87 -0.54 -11.05 8.20
N GLY A 88 -0.35 -10.50 6.99
CA GLY A 88 -1.33 -9.69 6.27
C GLY A 88 -0.95 -8.21 6.27
N TRP A 89 -1.99 -7.36 6.26
CA TRP A 89 -1.81 -5.92 6.08
C TRP A 89 -1.84 -5.23 7.45
N ARG A 90 -0.88 -4.34 7.66
CA ARG A 90 -0.81 -3.51 8.86
C ARG A 90 -0.64 -2.06 8.48
N ARG A 91 -1.55 -1.20 8.94
CA ARG A 91 -1.41 0.24 8.78
C ARG A 91 -0.27 0.78 9.64
N VAL A 92 0.56 1.64 9.05
CA VAL A 92 1.64 2.35 9.74
C VAL A 92 1.51 3.86 9.53
N PRO A 93 2.06 4.68 10.43
CA PRO A 93 2.08 6.13 10.24
C PRO A 93 2.87 6.50 8.98
N ALA A 94 2.44 7.59 8.33
CA ALA A 94 3.24 8.19 7.28
C ALA A 94 4.56 8.73 7.86
N PRO A 95 5.67 8.60 7.14
CA PRO A 95 6.98 9.06 7.58
C PRO A 95 7.17 10.59 7.53
#